data_AF-A0A2W4UHS3-F1
#
_entry.id   AF-A0A2W4UHS3-F1
#
_cell.length_a   1.000
_cell.length_b   1.000
_cell.length_c   1.000
_cell.angle_alpha   90.00
_cell.angle_beta   90.00
_cell.angle_gamma   90.00
#
_symmetry.space_group_name_H-M   'P 1'
#
loop_
_entity.id
_entity.type
_entity.pdbx_description
1 polymer ?
#
loop_
_entity_poly.entity_id
_entity_poly.type
_entity_poly.pdbx_seq_one_letter_code
_entity_poly.pdbx_strand_id
1 'polypeptide(L)' 'VAPVAGRVSMDMMTIDVSQIPNANVGSTVELWGGHIPVDVVADRCGTIGYELLCAIAPRVPFFKA' A
#
# COMPACT_ATOMS: atom_id res chain seq x y z
N VAL A 1 0.02 -7.24 9.23
CA VAL A 1 -0.79 -6.31 8.42
C VAL A 1 -1.13 -5.12 9.31
N ALA A 2 -0.87 -3.89 8.85
CA ALA A 2 -1.19 -2.65 9.56
C ALA A 2 -2.38 -1.96 8.86
N PRO A 3 -3.41 -1.49 9.57
CA PRO A 3 -4.50 -0.75 8.97
C PRO A 3 -4.08 0.68 8.62
N VAL A 4 -4.70 1.25 7.59
CA VAL A 4 -4.58 2.68 7.27
C VAL A 4 -5.28 3.48 8.36
N ALA A 5 -4.63 4.52 8.86
CA ALA A 5 -5.16 5.43 9.87
C ALA A 5 -5.22 6.85 9.30
N GLY A 6 -6.40 7.48 9.34
CA GLY A 6 -6.59 8.82 8.77
C GLY A 6 -6.75 8.82 7.24
N ARG A 7 -6.50 9.97 6.60
CA ARG A 7 -6.67 10.17 5.15
C ARG A 7 -5.33 10.04 4.42
N VAL A 8 -5.38 9.55 3.19
CA VAL A 8 -4.24 9.57 2.26
C VAL A 8 -3.99 11.00 1.77
N SER A 9 -2.74 11.44 1.82
CA SER A 9 -2.27 12.72 1.27
C SER A 9 -1.67 12.53 -0.13
N MET A 10 -1.21 13.60 -0.77
CA MET A 10 -0.68 13.52 -2.14
C MET A 10 0.54 12.58 -2.26
N ASP A 11 1.42 12.59 -1.26
CA ASP A 11 2.69 11.84 -1.27
C ASP A 11 2.93 10.98 -0.02
N MET A 12 2.01 11.00 0.95
CA MET A 12 2.15 10.29 2.22
C MET A 12 0.83 9.65 2.66
N MET A 13 0.93 8.54 3.40
CA MET A 13 -0.18 7.91 4.08
C MET A 13 0.26 7.47 5.48
N THR A 14 -0.69 7.35 6.39
CA THR A 14 -0.44 6.90 7.76
C THR A 14 -1.02 5.52 7.97
N ILE A 15 -0.24 4.65 8.63
CA ILE A 15 -0.64 3.30 9.03
C ILE A 15 -0.44 3.15 10.53
N ASP A 16 -1.32 2.39 11.19
CA ASP A 16 -1.17 2.09 12.61
C ASP A 16 -0.24 0.89 12.80
N VAL A 17 0.93 1.16 13.38
CA VAL A 17 1.97 0.16 13.67
C VAL A 17 2.03 -0.22 15.14
N SER A 18 1.05 0.18 15.95
CA SER A 18 1.03 -0.08 17.41
C SER A 18 1.13 -1.57 17.77
N GLN A 19 0.74 -2.46 16.86
CA GLN A 19 0.82 -3.92 17.01
C GLN A 19 2.04 -4.56 16.30
N ILE A 20 2.98 -3.76 15.80
CA ILE A 20 4.16 -4.21 15.04
C ILE A 20 5.42 -3.63 15.72
N PRO A 21 5.96 -4.30 16.76
CA PRO A 21 7.04 -3.76 17.58
C PRO A 21 8.37 -3.59 16.82
N ASN A 22 8.55 -4.30 15.71
CA ASN A 22 9.76 -4.23 14.88
C ASN A 22 9.68 -3.19 13.76
N ALA A 23 8.56 -2.46 13.63
CA ALA A 23 8.40 -1.41 12.63
C ALA A 23 9.21 -0.17 13.03
N ASN A 24 10.12 0.26 12.17
CA ASN A 24 11.00 1.39 12.39
C ASN A 24 11.06 2.28 11.15
N VAL A 25 11.65 3.48 11.27
CA VAL A 25 11.92 4.33 10.11
C VAL A 25 12.84 3.59 9.15
N GLY A 26 12.46 3.56 7.87
CA GLY A 26 13.17 2.80 6.83
C GLY A 26 12.71 1.34 6.68
N SER A 27 11.79 0.85 7.52
CA SER A 27 11.16 -0.45 7.29
C SER A 27 10.43 -0.49 5.94
N THR A 28 10.61 -1.59 5.21
CA THR A 28 9.91 -1.82 3.95
C THR A 28 8.43 -2.08 4.20
N VAL A 29 7.58 -1.44 3.38
CA VAL A 29 6.13 -1.61 3.42
C VAL A 29 5.66 -2.14 2.07
N GLU A 30 4.86 -3.20 2.11
CA GLU A 30 4.18 -3.74 0.93
C GLU A 30 2.72 -3.27 0.94
N LEU A 31 2.30 -2.52 -0.09
CA LEU A 31 0.90 -2.11 -0.27
C LEU A 31 0.07 -3.25 -0.87
N TRP A 32 0.60 -3.89 -1.91
CA TRP A 32 0.13 -5.13 -2.51
C TRP A 32 1.30 -5.83 -3.20
N GLY A 33 1.26 -7.15 -3.31
CA GLY A 33 2.35 -7.97 -3.81
C GLY A 33 2.25 -9.43 -3.39
N GLY A 34 3.40 -10.06 -3.10
CA GLY A 34 3.49 -11.48 -2.77
C GLY A 34 2.81 -11.87 -1.47
N HIS A 35 2.71 -10.96 -0.50
CA HIS A 35 2.06 -11.21 0.79
C HIS A 35 0.62 -10.72 0.83
N ILE A 36 0.27 -9.70 0.04
CA ILE A 36 -1.07 -9.10 0.01
C ILE A 36 -1.54 -9.02 -1.45
N PRO A 37 -2.47 -9.89 -1.89
CA PRO A 37 -3.01 -9.83 -3.25
C PRO A 37 -3.69 -8.48 -3.53
N VAL A 38 -3.47 -7.94 -4.73
CA VAL A 38 -4.03 -6.63 -5.14
C VAL A 38 -5.56 -6.59 -5.07
N ASP A 39 -6.23 -7.70 -5.38
CA ASP A 39 -7.70 -7.77 -5.33
C ASP A 39 -8.26 -7.63 -3.91
N VAL A 40 -7.52 -8.09 -2.89
CA VAL A 40 -7.92 -7.92 -1.48
C VAL A 40 -7.86 -6.44 -1.07
N VAL A 41 -6.92 -5.69 -1.63
CA VAL A 41 -6.80 -4.24 -1.41
C VAL A 41 -7.89 -3.50 -2.17
N ALA A 42 -8.12 -3.87 -3.42
CA ALA A 42 -9.13 -3.26 -4.27
C ALA A 42 -10.54 -3.37 -3.67
N ASP A 43 -10.90 -4.55 -3.15
CA ASP A 43 -12.17 -4.79 -2.46
C ASP A 43 -12.37 -3.83 -1.27
N ARG A 44 -11.32 -3.61 -0.47
CA ARG A 44 -11.32 -2.63 0.63
C ARG A 44 -11.41 -1.18 0.18
N CYS A 45 -10.96 -0.90 -1.04
CA CYS A 45 -11.06 0.41 -1.67
C CYS A 45 -12.39 0.62 -2.43
N GLY A 46 -13.26 -0.40 -2.51
CA GLY A 46 -14.51 -0.33 -3.27
C GLY A 46 -14.30 -0.33 -4.78
N THR A 47 -13.22 -0.94 -5.26
CA THR A 47 -12.89 -1.06 -6.70
C THR A 47 -12.38 -2.47 -7.03
N ILE A 48 -11.86 -2.67 -8.25
CA ILE A 48 -11.27 -3.90 -8.78
C ILE A 48 -9.76 -3.76 -8.90
N GLY A 49 -9.02 -4.89 -8.85
CA GLY A 49 -7.55 -4.88 -8.92
C GLY A 49 -6.99 -4.16 -10.16
N TYR A 50 -7.73 -4.22 -11.28
CA TYR A 50 -7.34 -3.53 -12.51
C TYR A 50 -7.22 -2.00 -12.34
N GLU A 51 -8.11 -1.36 -11.57
CA GLU A 51 -8.04 0.08 -11.33
C GLU A 51 -6.77 0.44 -10.55
N LEU A 52 -6.42 -0.33 -9.51
CA LEU A 52 -5.19 -0.11 -8.73
C LEU A 52 -3.93 -0.30 -9.58
N LEU A 53 -3.91 -1.32 -10.45
CA LEU A 53 -2.76 -1.60 -11.32
C LEU A 53 -2.58 -0.54 -12.40
N CYS A 54 -3.67 -0.01 -12.97
CA CYS A 54 -3.63 0.99 -14.03
C CYS A 54 -3.52 2.43 -13.53
N ALA A 55 -3.89 2.72 -12.27
CA ALA A 55 -3.84 4.05 -11.68
C ALA A 55 -2.46 4.44 -11.11
N ILE A 56 -1.41 3.66 -11.38
CA ILE A 56 -0.04 3.98 -10.95
C ILE A 56 0.47 5.20 -11.73
N ALA A 57 0.67 6.32 -11.03
CA ALA A 57 1.14 7.57 -11.61
C ALA A 57 2.63 7.47 -12.07
N PRO A 58 3.06 8.26 -13.07
CA PRO A 58 4.43 8.22 -13.61
C PRO A 58 5.57 8.47 -12.61
N ARG A 59 5.26 9.04 -11.44
CA ARG A 59 6.23 9.26 -10.35
C ARG A 59 6.74 7.98 -9.69
N VAL A 60 6.04 6.85 -9.88
CA VAL A 60 6.44 5.55 -9.32
C VAL A 60 7.45 4.89 -10.27
N PRO A 61 8.69 4.63 -9.82
CA PRO A 61 9.67 3.95 -10.66
C PRO A 61 9.30 2.47 -10.84
N PHE A 62 9.41 1.98 -12.07
CA PHE A 62 9.31 0.57 -12.39
C PHE A 62 10.71 -0.02 -12.51
N PHE A 63 11.05 -0.96 -11.63
CA PHE A 63 12.29 -1.71 -11.71
C PHE A 63 12.08 -2.97 -12.54
N LYS A 64 13.01 -3.27 -13.45
CA LYS A 64 13.05 -4.61 -14.05
C LYS A 64 13.57 -5.58 -12.99
N ALA A 65 12.89 -6.73 -12.88
CA ALA A 65 13.38 -7.86 -12.09
C ALA A 65 14.72 -8.38 -12.64
#